data_AF-A0A9X6AGN6-F1
#
_entry.id   AF-A0A9X6AGN6-F1
#
_cell.length_a   1.000
_cell.length_b   1.000
_cell.length_c   1.000
_cell.angle_alpha   90.00
_cell.angle_beta   90.00
_cell.angle_gamma   90.00
#
_symmetry.space_group_name_H-M   'P 1'
#
loop_
_entity.id
_entity.type
_entity.pdbx_description
1 polymer ?
#
loop_
_entity_poly.entity_id
_entity_poly.type
_entity_poly.pdbx_seq_one_letter_code
_entity_poly.pdbx_strand_id
1 'polypeptide(L)'
;IHLDGDDRTGAVASGENLTVNLDHKQSFRRILIFVTIYEGARSFADLHATVTLQPLNGAPVDFSLDECTVPSTVCALALITNNGGDLIVQREARYLVPERGVSPQRTVDRVYGWGMNWTPGRK
;
A
#
# COMPACT_ATOMS: atom_id res chain seq x y z
N ILE A 1 2.96 13.00 4.44
CA ILE A 1 2.28 11.68 4.59
C ILE A 1 2.55 11.24 6.01
N HIS A 2 1.52 10.83 6.75
CA HIS A 2 1.60 10.50 8.17
C HIS A 2 0.87 9.18 8.44
N LEU A 3 1.50 8.30 9.23
CA LEU A 3 0.91 7.06 9.74
C LEU A 3 0.67 7.26 11.24
N ASP A 4 -0.54 6.99 11.70
CA ASP A 4 -0.96 7.22 13.09
C ASP A 4 -0.41 6.18 14.08
N GLY A 5 -0.13 4.96 13.62
CA GLY A 5 0.44 3.88 14.42
C GLY A 5 0.95 2.69 13.59
N ASP A 6 1.75 1.83 14.23
CA ASP A 6 2.21 0.54 13.71
C ASP A 6 1.61 -0.55 14.62
N ASP A 7 0.39 -1.01 14.32
CA ASP A 7 -0.32 -2.04 15.09
C ASP A 7 0.02 -3.43 14.56
N ARG A 8 1.01 -4.05 15.21
CA ARG A 8 1.49 -5.39 14.86
C ARG A 8 0.63 -6.51 15.42
N THR A 9 -0.38 -6.18 16.23
CA THR A 9 -1.23 -7.16 16.91
C THR A 9 -2.57 -7.35 16.22
N GLY A 10 -2.99 -6.37 15.42
CA GLY A 10 -4.35 -6.31 14.86
C GLY A 10 -5.42 -6.12 15.92
N ALA A 11 -5.05 -5.66 17.12
CA ALA A 11 -5.97 -5.46 18.23
C ALA A 11 -6.77 -4.15 18.10
N VAL A 12 -6.30 -3.21 17.28
CA VAL A 12 -6.99 -1.95 17.04
C VAL A 12 -8.09 -2.18 15.99
N ALA A 13 -9.35 -2.03 16.41
CA ALA A 13 -10.51 -2.25 15.56
C ALA A 13 -10.56 -1.30 14.34
N SER A 14 -9.94 -0.12 14.43
CA SER A 14 -9.82 0.81 13.30
C SER A 14 -8.64 0.51 12.36
N GLY A 15 -7.79 -0.47 12.68
CA GLY A 15 -6.57 -0.75 11.93
C GLY A 15 -5.55 0.40 12.00
N GLU A 16 -4.69 0.47 10.98
CA GLU A 16 -3.68 1.52 10.79
C GLU A 16 -4.18 2.58 9.79
N ASN A 17 -4.03 3.87 10.11
CA ASN A 17 -4.50 4.96 9.25
C ASN A 17 -3.34 5.78 8.67
N LEU A 18 -3.31 5.86 7.34
CA LEU A 18 -2.36 6.68 6.58
C LEU A 18 -3.04 7.96 6.08
N THR A 19 -2.63 9.11 6.60
CA THR A 19 -3.09 10.43 6.13
C THR A 19 -2.13 11.01 5.09
N VAL A 20 -2.68 11.38 3.92
CA VAL A 20 -1.95 12.08 2.86
C VAL A 20 -2.47 13.51 2.76
N ASN A 21 -1.67 14.51 3.15
CA ASN A 21 -1.98 15.91 2.87
C ASN A 21 -1.73 16.17 1.37
N LEU A 22 -2.77 16.66 0.68
CA LEU A 22 -2.79 16.92 -0.76
C LEU A 22 -2.74 18.43 -1.10
N ASP A 23 -2.50 19.32 -0.13
CA ASP A 23 -2.34 20.77 -0.33
C ASP A 23 -1.18 21.07 -1.29
N HIS A 24 -0.12 20.26 -1.19
CA HIS A 24 1.04 20.29 -2.09
C HIS A 24 0.94 19.22 -3.18
N LYS A 25 -0.26 18.91 -3.68
CA LYS A 25 -0.45 17.86 -4.70
C LYS A 25 0.42 18.00 -5.94
N GLN A 26 0.78 19.23 -6.29
CA GLN A 26 1.66 19.51 -7.43
C GLN A 26 3.11 19.05 -7.23
N SER A 27 3.54 18.78 -5.99
CA SER A 27 4.92 18.33 -5.69
C SER A 27 5.14 16.84 -5.94
N PHE A 28 4.10 16.05 -6.16
CA PHE A 28 4.24 14.63 -6.49
C PHE A 28 3.53 14.29 -7.79
N ARG A 29 4.17 13.42 -8.58
CA ARG A 29 3.58 12.84 -9.78
C ARG A 29 2.61 11.70 -9.46
N ARG A 30 2.94 10.88 -8.46
CA ARG A 30 2.19 9.69 -8.07
C ARG A 30 2.55 9.24 -6.66
N ILE A 31 1.60 8.58 -5.99
CA ILE A 31 1.73 7.97 -4.68
C ILE A 31 1.21 6.54 -4.80
N LEU A 32 2.03 5.56 -4.42
CA LEU A 32 1.62 4.16 -4.36
C LEU A 32 1.55 3.73 -2.90
N ILE A 33 0.42 3.17 -2.52
CA ILE A 33 0.14 2.65 -1.18
C ILE A 33 0.19 1.12 -1.27
N PHE A 34 0.97 0.50 -0.39
CA PHE A 34 1.12 -0.95 -0.33
C PHE A 34 1.36 -1.40 1.11
N VAL A 35 1.06 -2.67 1.38
CA VAL A 35 1.27 -3.32 2.69
C VAL A 35 2.18 -4.52 2.53
N THR A 36 2.92 -4.85 3.60
CA THR A 36 3.87 -5.96 3.62
C THR A 36 3.77 -6.73 4.92
N ILE A 37 3.83 -8.07 4.84
CA ILE A 37 3.98 -8.90 6.03
C ILE A 37 5.42 -8.78 6.53
N TYR A 38 5.59 -8.26 7.74
CA TYR A 38 6.91 -8.06 8.34
C TYR A 38 7.50 -9.36 8.90
N GLU A 39 6.69 -10.15 9.61
CA GLU A 39 7.09 -11.44 10.19
C GLU A 39 5.90 -12.38 10.44
N GLY A 40 6.19 -13.65 10.73
CA GLY A 40 5.20 -14.64 11.17
C GLY A 40 4.44 -15.34 10.04
N ALA A 41 3.85 -14.60 9.11
CA ALA A 41 3.04 -15.17 8.02
C ALA A 41 3.82 -15.32 6.69
N ARG A 42 3.46 -16.35 5.92
CA ARG A 42 4.09 -16.64 4.60
C ARG A 42 3.35 -16.03 3.42
N SER A 43 2.09 -15.68 3.61
CA SER A 43 1.24 -15.05 2.61
C SER A 43 0.03 -14.38 3.26
N PHE A 44 -0.74 -13.66 2.45
CA PHE A 44 -2.04 -13.10 2.84
C PHE A 44 -3.22 -14.09 2.72
N ALA A 45 -2.97 -15.40 2.57
CA ALA A 45 -4.03 -16.38 2.25
C ALA A 45 -5.18 -16.42 3.26
N ASP A 46 -4.86 -16.27 4.55
CA ASP A 46 -5.84 -16.28 5.64
C ASP A 46 -6.16 -14.87 6.17
N LEU A 47 -5.75 -13.82 5.45
CA LEU A 47 -6.03 -12.44 5.85
C LEU A 47 -7.34 -11.97 5.20
N HIS A 48 -8.24 -11.43 6.02
CA HIS A 48 -9.42 -10.72 5.54
C HIS A 48 -9.25 -9.24 5.90
N ALA A 49 -8.74 -8.46 4.97
CA ALA A 49 -8.50 -7.04 5.16
C ALA A 49 -9.44 -6.21 4.29
N THR A 50 -9.96 -5.14 4.88
CA THR A 50 -10.69 -4.10 4.16
C THR A 50 -9.84 -2.84 4.15
N VAL A 51 -9.87 -2.14 3.02
CA VAL A 51 -9.19 -0.87 2.81
C VAL A 51 -10.26 0.17 2.49
N THR A 52 -10.21 1.27 3.23
CA THR A 52 -11.07 2.42 3.02
C THR A 52 -10.21 3.60 2.57
N LEU A 53 -10.50 4.15 1.39
CA LEU A 53 -9.91 5.41 0.92
C LEU A 53 -10.92 6.53 1.18
N GLN A 54 -10.62 7.37 2.17
CA GLN A 54 -11.48 8.49 2.57
C GLN A 54 -10.97 9.81 1.97
N PRO A 55 -11.62 10.37 0.94
CA PRO A 55 -11.29 11.72 0.48
C PRO A 55 -11.81 12.77 1.47
N LEU A 56 -11.23 13.97 1.43
CA LEU A 56 -11.75 15.13 2.20
C LEU A 56 -13.17 15.50 1.77
N ASN A 57 -13.47 15.38 0.48
CA ASN A 57 -14.78 15.66 -0.10
C ASN A 57 -15.22 14.47 -0.96
N GLY A 58 -16.48 14.06 -0.84
CA GLY A 58 -17.06 12.95 -1.59
C GLY A 58 -17.20 11.66 -0.78
N ALA A 59 -17.68 10.62 -1.45
CA ALA A 59 -17.91 9.32 -0.82
C ALA A 59 -16.58 8.54 -0.66
N PRO A 60 -16.42 7.76 0.44
CA PRO A 60 -15.31 6.84 0.57
C PRO A 60 -15.35 5.77 -0.53
N VAL A 61 -14.18 5.22 -0.82
CA VAL A 61 -14.02 4.02 -1.65
C VAL A 61 -13.57 2.89 -0.73
N ASP A 62 -14.46 1.93 -0.52
CA ASP A 62 -14.17 0.72 0.24
C ASP A 62 -13.86 -0.44 -0.69
N PHE A 63 -12.87 -1.24 -0.32
CA PHE A 63 -12.63 -2.51 -0.96
C PHE A 63 -11.97 -3.51 -0.04
N SER A 64 -12.32 -4.78 -0.22
CA SER A 64 -11.63 -5.88 0.42
C SER A 64 -10.43 -6.32 -0.40
N LEU A 65 -9.43 -6.87 0.29
CA LEU A 65 -8.44 -7.71 -0.34
C LEU A 65 -9.07 -9.09 -0.56
N ASP A 66 -9.20 -9.48 -1.82
CA ASP A 66 -9.72 -10.80 -2.19
C ASP A 66 -8.78 -11.90 -1.69
N GLU A 67 -9.21 -13.16 -1.69
CA GLU A 67 -8.38 -14.28 -1.24
C GLU A 67 -6.99 -14.30 -1.92
N CYS A 68 -5.92 -14.34 -1.12
CA CYS A 68 -4.57 -14.42 -1.66
C CYS A 68 -4.25 -15.88 -2.03
N THR A 69 -4.39 -16.20 -3.31
CA THR A 69 -4.11 -17.53 -3.87
C THR A 69 -2.64 -17.78 -4.21
N VAL A 70 -1.76 -16.82 -3.90
CA VAL A 70 -0.33 -16.87 -4.21
C VAL A 70 0.50 -16.69 -2.94
N PRO A 71 1.76 -17.17 -2.89
CA PRO A 71 2.64 -16.99 -1.73
C PRO A 71 3.21 -15.56 -1.68
N SER A 72 2.32 -14.56 -1.59
CA SER A 72 2.69 -13.15 -1.59
C SER A 72 2.66 -12.56 -0.19
N THR A 73 3.77 -11.95 0.21
CA THR A 73 3.88 -11.12 1.42
C THR A 73 3.72 -9.64 1.14
N VAL A 74 3.34 -9.27 -0.10
CA VAL A 74 3.21 -7.88 -0.55
C VAL A 74 1.89 -7.69 -1.30
N CYS A 75 1.18 -6.61 -0.96
CA CYS A 75 -0.05 -6.23 -1.66
C CYS A 75 -0.04 -4.73 -1.96
N ALA A 76 -0.17 -4.38 -3.24
CA ALA A 76 -0.40 -3.00 -3.64
C ALA A 76 -1.89 -2.68 -3.48
N LEU A 77 -2.20 -1.59 -2.77
CA LEU A 77 -3.56 -1.23 -2.39
C LEU A 77 -4.15 -0.23 -3.38
N ALA A 78 -3.46 0.89 -3.59
CA ALA A 78 -3.94 1.98 -4.43
C ALA A 78 -2.79 2.78 -5.04
N LEU A 79 -2.98 3.22 -6.28
CA LEU A 79 -2.11 4.15 -6.98
C LEU A 79 -2.87 5.47 -7.18
N ILE A 80 -2.34 6.54 -6.59
CA ILE A 80 -2.82 7.90 -6.80
C ILE A 80 -1.89 8.56 -7.82
N THR A 81 -2.43 9.10 -8.89
CA THR A 81 -1.67 9.84 -9.91
C THR A 81 -2.16 11.27 -10.02
N ASN A 82 -1.23 12.20 -10.23
CA ASN A 82 -1.54 13.58 -10.55
C ASN A 82 -1.46 13.79 -12.06
N ASN A 83 -2.61 14.07 -12.68
CA ASN A 83 -2.75 14.37 -14.09
C ASN A 83 -3.12 15.85 -14.27
N GLY A 84 -2.12 16.73 -14.33
CA GLY A 84 -2.35 18.15 -14.59
C GLY A 84 -3.10 18.90 -13.48
N GLY A 85 -3.03 18.42 -12.23
CA GLY A 85 -3.74 18.98 -11.08
C GLY A 85 -4.93 18.14 -10.61
N ASP A 86 -5.43 17.25 -11.47
CA ASP A 86 -6.47 16.29 -11.12
C ASP A 86 -5.86 15.02 -10.54
N LEU A 87 -6.42 14.54 -9.43
CA LEU A 87 -5.98 13.32 -8.79
C LEU A 87 -6.86 12.16 -9.23
N ILE A 88 -6.24 11.13 -9.79
CA ILE A 88 -6.89 9.87 -10.15
C ILE A 88 -6.46 8.82 -9.14
N VAL A 89 -7.45 8.19 -8.49
CA VAL A 89 -7.24 7.09 -7.54
C VAL A 89 -7.59 5.78 -8.25
N GLN A 90 -6.58 4.93 -8.43
CA GLN A 90 -6.74 3.58 -8.96
C GLN A 90 -6.63 2.56 -7.83
N ARG A 91 -7.67 1.74 -7.65
CA ARG A 91 -7.62 0.56 -6.78
C ARG A 91 -6.74 -0.50 -7.46
N GLU A 92 -5.75 -1.01 -6.74
CA GLU A 92 -4.87 -2.07 -7.22
C GLU A 92 -5.28 -3.45 -6.68
N ALA A 93 -5.48 -3.57 -5.36
CA ALA A 93 -5.74 -4.84 -4.66
C ALA A 93 -4.89 -6.01 -5.22
N ARG A 94 -3.60 -5.74 -5.48
CA ARG A 94 -2.73 -6.59 -6.30
C ARG A 94 -1.65 -7.25 -5.46
N TYR A 95 -1.71 -8.58 -5.37
CA TYR A 95 -0.66 -9.37 -4.74
C TYR A 95 0.59 -9.48 -5.63
N LEU A 96 1.75 -9.17 -5.05
CA LEU A 96 3.04 -9.17 -5.74
C LEU A 96 3.98 -10.19 -5.11
N VAL A 97 4.24 -11.30 -5.79
CA VAL A 97 5.14 -12.35 -5.29
C VAL A 97 6.59 -11.85 -5.34
N PRO A 98 7.27 -11.67 -4.20
CA PRO A 98 8.66 -11.25 -4.20
C PRO A 98 9.57 -12.36 -4.74
N GLU A 99 10.53 -11.99 -5.58
CA GLU A 99 11.63 -12.89 -5.95
C GLU A 99 12.50 -13.22 -4.72
N ARG A 100 13.13 -14.39 -4.74
CA ARG A 100 14.03 -14.80 -3.65
C ARG A 100 15.17 -13.79 -3.47
N GLY A 101 15.32 -13.29 -2.24
CA GLY A 101 16.35 -12.31 -1.89
C GLY A 101 16.02 -10.87 -2.29
N VAL A 102 14.84 -10.62 -2.84
CA VAL A 102 14.36 -9.28 -3.19
C VAL A 102 13.42 -8.78 -2.10
N SER A 103 13.66 -7.56 -1.61
CA SER A 103 12.80 -6.98 -0.57
C SER A 103 11.40 -6.66 -1.13
N PRO A 104 10.37 -6.61 -0.25
CA PRO A 104 9.05 -6.16 -0.64
C PRO A 104 9.05 -4.83 -1.39
N GLN A 105 9.78 -3.83 -0.89
CA GLN A 105 9.83 -2.50 -1.48
C GLN A 105 10.46 -2.50 -2.87
N ARG A 106 11.52 -3.30 -3.07
CA ARG A 106 12.17 -3.47 -4.37
C ARG A 106 11.26 -4.22 -5.36
N THR A 107 10.47 -5.18 -4.88
CA THR A 107 9.45 -5.88 -5.69
C THR A 107 8.42 -4.89 -6.23
N VAL A 108 7.87 -4.04 -5.35
CA VAL A 108 6.91 -2.99 -5.71
C VAL A 108 7.53 -2.00 -6.70
N ASP A 109 8.73 -1.51 -6.42
CA ASP A 109 9.45 -0.57 -7.28
C ASP A 109 9.66 -1.09 -8.70
N ARG A 110 10.04 -2.37 -8.86
CA ARG A 110 10.18 -3.01 -10.18
C ARG A 110 8.85 -3.08 -10.93
N VAL A 111 7.76 -3.47 -10.24
CA VAL A 111 6.44 -3.63 -10.86
C VAL A 111 5.84 -2.31 -11.31
N TYR A 112 5.99 -1.25 -10.51
CA TYR A 112 5.42 0.07 -10.80
C TYR A 112 6.42 1.04 -11.47
N GLY A 113 7.66 0.58 -11.68
CA GLY A 113 8.71 1.33 -12.37
C GLY A 113 9.08 2.64 -11.69
N TRP A 114 9.34 2.63 -10.37
CA TRP A 114 9.82 3.83 -9.67
C TRP A 114 11.29 4.13 -9.96
N GLY A 115 12.10 3.10 -10.19
CA GLY A 115 13.52 3.22 -10.50
C GLY A 115 14.36 3.62 -9.27
N MET A 116 13.91 3.27 -8.07
CA MET A 116 14.62 3.65 -6.84
C MET A 116 15.78 2.71 -6.51
N ASN A 117 16.86 3.27 -5.97
CA ASN A 117 17.98 2.50 -5.44
C ASN A 117 17.74 2.13 -3.98
N TRP A 118 17.18 0.95 -3.74
CA TRP A 118 16.91 0.45 -2.40
C TRP A 118 18.15 -0.12 -1.72
N THR A 119 18.51 0.41 -0.56
CA THR A 119 19.49 -0.19 0.35
C THR A 119 18.80 -0.82 1.55
N PRO A 120 19.29 -1.94 2.09
CA PRO A 120 18.75 -2.51 3.33
C PRO A 120 18.79 -1.47 4.46
N GLY A 121 17.62 -1.21 5.05
CA GLY A 121 17.49 -0.39 6.26
C GLY A 121 17.27 -1.27 7.48
N ARG A 122 17.57 -0.74 8.68
CA ARG A 122 17.10 -1.29 9.95
C ARG A 122 16.25 -0.23 10.64
N LYS A 123 15.16 -0.65 11.29
CA LYS A 123 14.43 0.18 12.26
C LYS A 123 15.24 0.26 13.54
#